data_AF-A0A6P3A2J0-F1
#
_entry.id   AF-A0A6P3A2J0-F1
#
_cell.length_a   1.000
_cell.length_b   1.000
_cell.length_c   1.000
_cell.angle_alpha   90.00
_cell.angle_beta   90.00
_cell.angle_gamma   90.00
#
_symmetry.space_group_name_H-M   'P 1'
#
loop_
_entity.id
_entity.type
_entity.pdbx_description
1 polymer ?
#
loop_
_entity_poly.entity_id
_entity_poly.type
_entity_poly.pdbx_seq_one_letter_code
_entity_poly.pdbx_strand_id
1 'polypeptide(L)'
;MFKQEPHYSLLRVELSFDHSLDNAFQVDIKKSRIELNSGLYEWLRDKFLAGPRREAETRYRKGAAGVAKGAAVLLHTPASNVIEQKASALKTAAVAQVDEKTGMVTVNNNSGVTTTTVRLLNSDDIGSAHVVTSGTLEHGVLWEPTIGKNSKAAVALNTGHPFYTKAYLPNKANSTVVQSMDYLLWALAQAELNNINPDNQEAFEEFRIEVSRNLKKLVADLPDPVDNEDS
;
A
#
# COMPACT_ATOMS: atom_id res chain seq x y z
N MET A 1 -17.73 -23.23 -15.90
CA MET A 1 -18.23 -21.91 -15.47
C MET A 1 -17.09 -21.27 -14.68
N PHE A 2 -16.17 -20.60 -15.37
CA PHE A 2 -15.04 -19.93 -14.72
C PHE A 2 -15.36 -18.43 -14.70
N LYS A 3 -15.44 -17.86 -13.49
CA LYS A 3 -15.43 -16.41 -13.30
C LYS A 3 -14.18 -15.87 -13.99
N GLN A 4 -14.30 -14.79 -14.76
CA GLN A 4 -13.14 -14.02 -15.19
C GLN A 4 -12.39 -13.58 -13.93
N GLU A 5 -11.26 -14.21 -13.64
CA GLU A 5 -10.38 -13.76 -12.57
C GLU A 5 -9.64 -12.50 -13.07
N PRO A 6 -9.85 -11.32 -12.45
CA PRO A 6 -9.33 -10.04 -12.94
C PRO A 6 -7.80 -9.98 -13.05
N HIS A 7 -7.11 -10.80 -12.23
CA HIS A 7 -5.65 -10.84 -12.14
C HIS A 7 -4.94 -11.27 -13.44
N TYR A 8 -5.67 -11.86 -14.39
CA TYR A 8 -5.12 -12.30 -15.67
C TYR A 8 -5.42 -11.34 -16.84
N SER A 9 -6.10 -10.21 -16.62
CA SER A 9 -6.48 -9.31 -17.73
C SER A 9 -5.27 -8.70 -18.46
N LEU A 10 -4.13 -8.56 -17.77
CA LEU A 10 -2.90 -7.99 -18.32
C LEU A 10 -2.02 -8.98 -19.09
N LEU A 11 -2.39 -10.27 -19.15
CA LEU A 11 -1.66 -11.28 -19.91
C LEU A 11 -2.53 -11.81 -21.06
N ARG A 12 -2.20 -11.40 -22.28
CA ARG A 12 -2.80 -11.97 -23.51
C ARG A 12 -1.79 -12.89 -24.18
N VAL A 13 -2.18 -14.14 -24.38
CA VAL A 13 -1.36 -15.15 -25.06
C VAL A 13 -2.07 -15.57 -26.33
N GLU A 14 -1.38 -15.44 -27.46
CA GLU A 14 -1.83 -15.91 -28.76
C GLU A 14 -0.98 -17.11 -29.18
N LEU A 15 -1.63 -18.22 -29.51
CA LEU A 15 -0.97 -19.43 -29.99
C LEU A 15 -1.28 -19.56 -31.48
N SER A 16 -0.23 -19.49 -32.29
CA SER A 16 -0.31 -19.73 -33.74
C SER A 16 0.36 -21.06 -34.06
N PHE A 17 -0.39 -21.97 -34.68
CA PHE A 17 0.11 -23.27 -35.12
C PHE A 17 -0.36 -23.56 -36.55
N ASP A 18 0.38 -24.42 -37.24
CA ASP A 18 0.08 -24.86 -38.60
C ASP A 18 -0.78 -26.15 -38.59
N HIS A 19 -1.47 -26.42 -39.72
CA HIS A 19 -2.31 -27.60 -39.95
C HIS A 19 -1.68 -28.96 -39.60
N SER A 20 -0.36 -29.06 -39.55
CA SER A 20 0.38 -30.26 -39.13
C SER A 20 0.05 -30.70 -37.69
N LEU A 21 -0.47 -29.79 -36.86
CA LEU A 21 -0.81 -30.04 -35.46
C LEU A 21 -2.32 -30.21 -35.20
N ASP A 22 -3.17 -30.13 -36.22
CA ASP A 22 -4.63 -30.19 -36.08
C ASP A 22 -5.10 -31.48 -35.38
N ASN A 23 -4.46 -32.62 -35.67
CA ASN A 23 -4.73 -33.91 -35.03
C ASN A 23 -4.40 -33.93 -33.53
N ALA A 24 -3.41 -33.14 -33.10
CA ALA A 24 -2.99 -33.06 -31.69
C ALA A 24 -3.91 -32.15 -30.87
N PHE A 25 -4.56 -31.17 -31.51
CA PHE A 25 -5.46 -30.19 -30.87
C PHE A 25 -6.95 -30.50 -31.04
N GLN A 26 -7.30 -31.60 -31.72
CA GLN A 26 -8.68 -32.06 -31.93
C GLN A 26 -9.62 -30.91 -32.32
N VAL A 27 -9.17 -30.06 -33.26
CA VAL A 27 -9.92 -28.88 -33.67
C VAL A 27 -11.16 -29.33 -34.46
N ASP A 28 -12.33 -29.34 -33.83
CA ASP A 28 -13.57 -29.72 -34.51
C ASP A 28 -13.89 -28.72 -35.65
N ILE A 29 -14.37 -29.27 -36.77
CA ILE A 29 -14.60 -28.59 -38.05
C ILE A 29 -15.62 -27.44 -37.91
N LYS A 30 -16.43 -27.45 -36.86
CA LYS A 30 -17.09 -26.23 -36.38
C LYS A 30 -16.11 -25.46 -35.51
N LYS A 31 -15.50 -24.45 -36.12
CA LYS A 31 -14.62 -23.36 -35.61
C LYS A 31 -15.04 -22.65 -34.30
N SER A 32 -15.89 -23.25 -33.46
CA SER A 32 -16.44 -22.70 -32.23
C SER A 32 -15.68 -23.11 -30.96
N ARG A 33 -14.83 -24.15 -30.98
CA ARG A 33 -14.08 -24.56 -29.78
C ARG A 33 -12.82 -25.36 -30.10
N ILE A 34 -11.69 -24.96 -29.51
CA ILE A 34 -10.45 -25.73 -29.50
C ILE A 34 -10.42 -26.49 -28.18
N GLU A 35 -10.41 -27.82 -28.22
CA GLU A 35 -10.24 -28.66 -27.03
C GLU A 35 -8.76 -29.01 -26.88
N LEU A 36 -8.05 -28.19 -26.09
CA LEU A 36 -6.66 -28.45 -25.76
C LEU A 36 -6.54 -29.77 -25.00
N ASN A 37 -5.62 -30.64 -25.43
CA ASN A 37 -5.23 -31.81 -24.66
C ASN A 37 -4.90 -31.40 -23.21
N SER A 38 -5.43 -32.14 -22.23
CA SER A 38 -5.30 -31.78 -20.80
C SER A 38 -3.86 -31.65 -20.35
N GLY A 39 -2.95 -32.52 -20.79
CA GLY A 39 -1.53 -32.45 -20.44
C GLY A 39 -0.83 -31.21 -21.03
N LEU A 40 -1.20 -30.82 -22.24
CA LEU A 40 -0.68 -29.60 -22.87
C LEU A 40 -1.22 -28.34 -22.19
N TYR A 41 -2.49 -28.35 -21.82
CA TYR A 41 -3.12 -27.26 -21.07
C TYR A 41 -2.45 -27.06 -19.71
N GLU A 42 -2.21 -28.15 -18.96
CA GLU A 42 -1.51 -28.11 -17.67
C GLU A 42 -0.08 -27.61 -17.82
N TRP A 43 0.65 -28.07 -18.82
CA TRP A 43 2.01 -27.61 -19.08
C TRP A 43 2.07 -26.11 -19.44
N LEU A 44 1.16 -25.64 -20.32
CA LEU A 44 1.03 -24.23 -20.66
C LEU A 44 0.71 -23.38 -19.43
N ARG A 45 -0.26 -23.82 -18.62
CA ARG A 45 -0.74 -23.13 -17.43
C ARG A 45 0.33 -23.05 -16.34
N ASP A 46 0.98 -24.17 -16.04
CA ASP A 46 1.73 -24.36 -14.79
C ASP A 46 3.26 -24.27 -14.99
N LYS A 47 3.76 -24.49 -16.21
CA LYS A 47 5.20 -24.47 -16.51
C LYS A 47 5.60 -23.35 -17.45
N PHE A 48 4.88 -23.18 -18.56
CA PHE A 48 5.26 -22.21 -19.58
C PHE A 48 4.88 -20.78 -19.21
N LEU A 49 3.65 -20.56 -18.75
CA LEU A 49 3.12 -19.22 -18.47
C LEU A 49 3.34 -18.75 -17.02
N ALA A 50 3.96 -19.57 -16.16
CA ALA A 50 4.15 -19.24 -14.75
C ALA A 50 4.93 -17.92 -14.54
N GLY A 51 6.01 -17.71 -15.30
CA GLY A 51 6.81 -16.48 -15.24
C GLY A 51 6.03 -15.25 -15.72
N PRO A 52 5.51 -15.25 -16.97
CA PRO A 52 4.68 -14.16 -17.49
C PRO A 52 3.45 -13.85 -16.63
N ARG A 53 2.81 -14.86 -16.02
CA ARG A 53 1.70 -14.67 -15.07
C ARG A 53 2.13 -13.93 -13.82
N ARG A 54 3.24 -14.35 -13.21
CA ARG A 54 3.79 -13.67 -12.02
C ARG A 54 4.14 -12.21 -12.30
N GLU A 55 4.65 -11.92 -13.49
CA GLU A 55 4.95 -10.55 -13.91
C GLU A 55 3.67 -9.74 -14.19
N ALA A 56 2.66 -10.33 -14.83
CA ALA A 56 1.36 -9.69 -15.05
C ALA A 56 0.64 -9.39 -13.72
N GLU A 57 0.66 -10.31 -12.76
CA GLU A 57 0.17 -10.09 -11.39
C GLU A 57 0.94 -8.97 -10.69
N THR A 58 2.27 -8.96 -10.81
CA THR A 58 3.11 -7.91 -10.23
C THR A 58 2.79 -6.54 -10.83
N ARG A 59 2.57 -6.47 -12.15
CA ARG A 59 2.19 -5.24 -12.86
C ARG A 59 0.78 -4.79 -12.53
N TYR A 60 -0.17 -5.71 -12.42
CA TYR A 60 -1.53 -5.40 -11.97
C TYR A 60 -1.50 -4.79 -10.57
N ARG A 61 -0.73 -5.39 -9.64
CA ARG A 61 -0.52 -4.84 -8.29
C ARG A 61 0.15 -3.47 -8.30
N LYS A 62 1.14 -3.24 -9.17
CA LYS A 62 1.79 -1.93 -9.36
C LYS A 62 0.85 -0.89 -10.00
N GLY A 63 0.01 -1.30 -10.95
CA GLY A 63 -0.98 -0.44 -11.62
C GLY A 63 -2.10 0.00 -10.69
N ALA A 64 -2.64 -0.93 -9.89
CA ALA A 64 -3.58 -0.62 -8.81
C ALA A 64 -2.97 0.36 -7.78
N ALA A 65 -1.66 0.22 -7.47
CA ALA A 65 -0.95 1.18 -6.64
C ALA A 65 -0.82 2.58 -7.30
N GLY A 66 -0.74 2.66 -8.63
CA GLY A 66 -0.72 3.91 -9.39
C GLY A 66 -2.07 4.64 -9.41
N VAL A 67 -3.18 3.93 -9.55
CA VAL A 67 -4.54 4.51 -9.45
C VAL A 67 -4.82 4.98 -8.01
N ALA A 68 -4.33 4.24 -7.01
CA ALA A 68 -4.37 4.67 -5.62
C ALA A 68 -3.58 5.98 -5.37
N LYS A 69 -2.47 6.24 -6.08
CA LYS A 69 -1.64 7.46 -5.91
C LYS A 69 -2.43 8.77 -6.18
N GLY A 70 -3.27 8.82 -7.21
CA GLY A 70 -4.07 10.02 -7.53
C GLY A 70 -5.24 10.24 -6.56
N ALA A 71 -5.90 9.15 -6.14
CA ALA A 71 -7.01 9.19 -5.19
C ALA A 71 -6.55 9.44 -3.73
N ALA A 72 -5.32 9.03 -3.36
CA ALA A 72 -4.80 9.14 -2.01
C ALA A 72 -4.65 10.59 -1.51
N VAL A 73 -4.26 11.55 -2.37
CA VAL A 73 -4.20 12.98 -1.97
C VAL A 73 -5.56 13.46 -1.49
N LEU A 74 -6.61 13.20 -2.26
CA LEU A 74 -7.97 13.63 -1.93
C LEU A 74 -8.53 12.87 -0.74
N LEU A 75 -8.16 11.59 -0.58
CA LEU A 75 -8.65 10.72 0.47
C LEU A 75 -8.28 11.21 1.87
N HIS A 76 -7.02 11.63 2.05
CA HIS A 76 -6.48 11.98 3.38
C HIS A 76 -6.52 13.48 3.70
N THR A 77 -6.81 14.33 2.71
CA THR A 77 -6.89 15.79 2.91
C THR A 77 -7.91 16.20 4.00
N PRO A 78 -9.12 15.63 4.08
CA PRO A 78 -10.09 15.98 5.13
C PRO A 78 -9.53 15.73 6.53
N ALA A 79 -8.88 14.59 6.76
CA ALA A 79 -8.30 14.25 8.05
C ALA A 79 -7.21 15.25 8.45
N SER A 80 -6.30 15.57 7.52
CA SER A 80 -5.22 16.53 7.76
C SER A 80 -5.76 17.93 8.08
N ASN A 81 -6.85 18.38 7.44
CA ASN A 81 -7.44 19.69 7.73
C ASN A 81 -8.00 19.74 9.16
N VAL A 82 -8.64 18.66 9.63
CA VAL A 82 -9.17 18.59 10.99
C VAL A 82 -8.04 18.52 12.03
N ILE A 83 -6.98 17.77 11.75
CA ILE A 83 -5.78 17.71 12.61
C ILE A 83 -5.18 19.11 12.76
N GLU A 84 -5.02 19.83 11.65
CA GLU A 84 -4.51 21.21 11.67
C GLU A 84 -5.40 22.13 12.50
N GLN A 85 -6.72 22.09 12.28
CA GLN A 85 -7.68 22.92 13.03
C GLN A 85 -7.64 22.65 14.55
N LYS A 86 -7.35 21.41 14.94
CA LYS A 86 -7.30 20.99 16.34
C LYS A 86 -5.88 20.95 16.91
N ALA A 87 -4.86 21.35 16.14
CA ALA A 87 -3.45 21.20 16.52
C ALA A 87 -3.14 21.83 17.88
N SER A 88 -3.76 22.96 18.22
CA SER A 88 -3.58 23.64 19.51
C SER A 88 -4.09 22.85 20.73
N ALA A 89 -5.03 21.93 20.53
CA ALA A 89 -5.56 21.06 21.59
C ALA A 89 -4.84 19.70 21.67
N LEU A 90 -3.97 19.39 20.70
CA LEU A 90 -3.28 18.11 20.59
C LEU A 90 -1.87 18.21 21.20
N LYS A 91 -1.43 17.13 21.84
CA LYS A 91 -0.06 17.02 22.34
C LYS A 91 0.84 16.56 21.18
N THR A 92 1.56 17.49 20.58
CA THR A 92 2.47 17.22 19.46
C THR A 92 3.91 17.56 19.83
N ALA A 93 4.85 16.74 19.38
CA ALA A 93 6.27 17.02 19.48
C ALA A 93 6.60 18.24 18.62
N ALA A 94 7.35 19.18 19.18
CA ALA A 94 7.80 20.34 18.42
C ALA A 94 9.03 19.94 17.60
N VAL A 95 8.90 19.94 16.28
CA VAL A 95 10.02 19.67 15.36
C VAL A 95 10.94 20.89 15.40
N ALA A 96 12.15 20.72 15.96
CA ALA A 96 13.09 21.81 16.17
C ALA A 96 14.03 22.01 14.98
N GLN A 97 14.52 20.92 14.39
CA GLN A 97 15.40 20.96 13.23
C GLN A 97 15.27 19.69 12.39
N VAL A 98 15.35 19.85 11.07
CA VAL A 98 15.39 18.75 10.10
C VAL A 98 16.71 18.86 9.35
N ASP A 99 17.56 17.85 9.45
CA ASP A 99 18.77 17.74 8.63
C ASP A 99 18.49 16.86 7.41
N GLU A 100 18.21 17.51 6.28
CA GLU A 100 17.89 16.85 5.01
C GLU A 100 19.03 16.00 4.45
N LYS A 101 20.28 16.20 4.89
CA LYS A 101 21.44 15.43 4.39
C LYS A 101 21.63 14.11 5.11
N THR A 102 21.23 14.04 6.38
CA THR A 102 21.44 12.87 7.25
C THR A 102 20.15 12.13 7.58
N GLY A 103 18.97 12.72 7.29
CA GLY A 103 17.69 12.17 7.72
C GLY A 103 17.44 12.29 9.22
N MET A 104 18.29 13.04 9.93
CA MET A 104 18.14 13.25 11.36
C MET A 104 17.17 14.40 11.63
N VAL A 105 16.24 14.15 12.56
CA VAL A 105 15.28 15.15 13.02
C VAL A 105 15.51 15.36 14.51
N THR A 106 15.70 16.62 14.88
CA THR A 106 15.70 17.04 16.26
C THR A 106 14.28 17.39 16.66
N VAL A 107 13.70 16.61 17.56
CA VAL A 107 12.37 16.82 18.13
C VAL A 107 12.51 17.26 19.58
N ASN A 108 11.73 18.26 19.98
CA ASN A 108 11.53 18.60 21.38
C ASN A 108 10.27 17.88 21.87
N ASN A 109 10.47 16.86 22.70
CA ASN A 109 9.45 15.94 23.14
C ASN A 109 9.45 15.77 24.67
N ASN A 110 8.68 14.83 25.21
CA ASN A 110 8.60 14.64 26.67
C ASN A 110 9.93 14.21 27.31
N SER A 111 10.85 13.67 26.52
CA SER A 111 12.20 13.29 26.94
C SER A 111 13.21 14.45 26.82
N GLY A 112 12.76 15.63 26.41
CA GLY A 112 13.59 16.81 26.14
C GLY A 112 13.93 16.97 24.65
N VAL A 113 15.05 17.63 24.37
CA VAL A 113 15.55 17.78 22.99
C VAL A 113 16.26 16.50 22.59
N THR A 114 15.61 15.70 21.76
CA THR A 114 16.11 14.42 21.26
C THR A 114 16.38 14.53 19.76
N THR A 115 17.59 14.15 19.35
CA THR A 115 17.90 13.92 17.93
C THR A 115 17.70 12.45 17.62
N THR A 116 16.79 12.15 16.71
CA THR A 116 16.49 10.77 16.27
C THR A 116 16.37 10.73 14.75
N THR A 117 16.64 9.57 14.15
CA THR A 117 16.43 9.36 12.72
C THR A 117 14.94 9.11 12.50
N VAL A 118 14.28 10.08 11.85
CA VAL A 118 12.86 9.98 11.47
C VAL A 118 12.82 10.06 9.96
N ARG A 119 11.99 9.22 9.34
CA ARG A 119 11.77 9.25 7.90
C ARG A 119 11.41 10.66 7.42
N LEU A 120 12.18 11.17 6.46
CA LEU A 120 11.85 12.38 5.73
C LEU A 120 10.92 12.07 4.55
N LEU A 121 10.22 13.10 4.07
CA LEU A 121 9.43 12.97 2.85
C LEU A 121 10.32 12.67 1.66
N ASN A 122 9.99 11.61 0.93
CA ASN A 122 10.58 11.33 -0.37
C ASN A 122 9.87 12.15 -1.46
N SER A 123 10.54 12.37 -2.60
CA SER A 123 9.92 13.04 -3.75
C SER A 123 8.70 12.31 -4.30
N ASP A 124 8.64 10.99 -4.07
CA ASP A 124 7.53 10.12 -4.46
C ASP A 124 6.38 10.09 -3.45
N ASP A 125 6.52 10.74 -2.29
CA ASP A 125 5.48 10.78 -1.27
C ASP A 125 4.36 11.71 -1.67
N ILE A 126 3.14 11.21 -1.50
CA ILE A 126 1.94 11.88 -1.97
C ILE A 126 1.00 12.09 -0.80
N GLY A 127 0.60 13.34 -0.55
CA GLY A 127 -0.38 13.63 0.49
C GLY A 127 -0.37 15.06 1.01
N SER A 128 -1.02 15.17 2.16
CA SER A 128 -1.31 16.41 2.88
C SER A 128 -0.20 16.77 3.87
N ALA A 129 -0.41 17.78 4.71
CA ALA A 129 0.60 18.22 5.69
C ALA A 129 0.81 17.20 6.83
N HIS A 130 -0.24 16.48 7.25
CA HIS A 130 -0.21 15.57 8.39
C HIS A 130 -0.32 14.09 8.02
N VAL A 131 -0.85 13.78 6.83
CA VAL A 131 -0.98 12.39 6.36
C VAL A 131 -0.43 12.30 4.95
N VAL A 132 0.59 11.47 4.79
CA VAL A 132 1.26 11.19 3.51
C VAL A 132 1.21 9.70 3.20
N THR A 133 1.28 9.37 1.92
CA THR A 133 1.24 8.00 1.42
C THR A 133 2.51 7.69 0.65
N SER A 134 3.02 6.48 0.88
CA SER A 134 4.18 5.92 0.19
C SER A 134 3.85 4.53 -0.35
N GLY A 135 4.40 4.19 -1.51
CA GLY A 135 4.22 2.87 -2.13
C GLY A 135 4.80 1.72 -1.29
N THR A 136 5.86 2.02 -0.52
CA THR A 136 6.47 1.09 0.43
C THR A 136 7.08 1.87 1.58
N LEU A 137 7.11 1.26 2.76
CA LEU A 137 7.86 1.74 3.93
C LEU A 137 8.90 0.70 4.33
N GLU A 138 9.84 1.09 5.18
CA GLU A 138 10.85 0.19 5.70
C GLU A 138 10.21 -0.97 6.47
N HIS A 139 10.81 -2.16 6.40
CA HIS A 139 10.27 -3.40 6.95
C HIS A 139 8.83 -3.78 6.50
N GLY A 140 8.28 -3.09 5.51
CA GLY A 140 6.91 -3.31 5.03
C GLY A 140 5.84 -2.97 6.07
N VAL A 141 6.12 -2.05 7.01
CA VAL A 141 5.14 -1.62 8.02
C VAL A 141 3.95 -0.89 7.39
N LEU A 142 2.82 -0.83 8.11
CA LEU A 142 1.63 -0.11 7.68
C LEU A 142 1.80 1.41 7.79
N TRP A 143 2.42 1.88 8.86
CA TRP A 143 2.64 3.31 9.09
C TRP A 143 4.02 3.56 9.70
N GLU A 144 4.50 4.79 9.55
CA GLU A 144 5.73 5.27 10.16
C GLU A 144 5.61 6.77 10.48
N PRO A 145 6.14 7.27 11.61
CA PRO A 145 6.22 8.70 11.84
C PRO A 145 7.12 9.37 10.80
N THR A 146 6.70 10.53 10.31
CA THR A 146 7.45 11.29 9.32
C THR A 146 7.28 12.79 9.55
N ILE A 147 8.15 13.59 8.94
CA ILE A 147 8.02 15.04 8.96
C ILE A 147 7.43 15.47 7.62
N GLY A 148 6.16 15.88 7.65
CA GLY A 148 5.38 16.33 6.52
C GLY A 148 5.79 17.71 6.00
N LYS A 149 5.02 18.23 5.05
CA LYS A 149 5.22 19.58 4.48
C LYS A 149 5.20 20.63 5.59
N ASN A 150 6.02 21.67 5.43
CA ASN A 150 6.20 22.76 6.41
C ASN A 150 6.75 22.28 7.78
N SER A 151 7.56 21.22 7.78
CA SER A 151 8.19 20.68 8.99
C SER A 151 7.20 20.25 10.08
N LYS A 152 5.98 19.86 9.69
CA LYS A 152 4.95 19.41 10.62
C LYS A 152 5.06 17.91 10.87
N ALA A 153 4.75 17.50 12.10
CA ALA A 153 4.65 16.09 12.41
C ALA A 153 3.50 15.45 11.60
N ALA A 154 3.84 14.35 10.92
CA ALA A 154 2.96 13.64 10.01
C ALA A 154 3.11 12.13 10.18
N VAL A 155 2.20 11.40 9.55
CA VAL A 155 2.28 9.94 9.42
C VAL A 155 2.40 9.56 7.96
N ALA A 156 3.36 8.67 7.66
CA ALA A 156 3.47 8.03 6.36
C ALA A 156 2.70 6.72 6.39
N LEU A 157 1.82 6.51 5.41
CA LEU A 157 1.01 5.31 5.24
C LEU A 157 1.52 4.49 4.06
N ASN A 158 1.69 3.19 4.27
CA ASN A 158 2.11 2.25 3.25
C ASN A 158 0.91 1.77 2.42
N THR A 159 0.77 2.28 1.20
CA THR A 159 -0.32 1.88 0.30
C THR A 159 -0.18 0.43 -0.20
N GLY A 160 1.02 -0.14 -0.09
CA GLY A 160 1.30 -1.54 -0.43
C GLY A 160 0.98 -2.53 0.69
N HIS A 161 0.66 -2.06 1.91
CA HIS A 161 0.34 -2.95 3.02
C HIS A 161 -1.06 -3.57 2.84
N PRO A 162 -1.26 -4.89 3.05
CA PRO A 162 -2.57 -5.53 2.83
C PRO A 162 -3.73 -4.92 3.63
N PHE A 163 -3.44 -4.41 4.83
CA PHE A 163 -4.45 -3.67 5.61
C PHE A 163 -4.94 -2.43 4.88
N TYR A 164 -4.05 -1.70 4.20
CA TYR A 164 -4.42 -0.51 3.43
C TYR A 164 -5.34 -0.91 2.26
N THR A 165 -4.98 -1.94 1.50
CA THR A 165 -5.78 -2.35 0.34
C THR A 165 -7.11 -2.99 0.71
N LYS A 166 -7.19 -3.74 1.81
CA LYS A 166 -8.38 -4.53 2.20
C LYS A 166 -9.31 -3.83 3.20
N ALA A 167 -8.80 -2.91 4.02
CA ALA A 167 -9.63 -2.19 5.00
C ALA A 167 -9.80 -0.71 4.62
N TYR A 168 -8.74 -0.09 4.09
CA TYR A 168 -8.73 1.35 3.82
C TYR A 168 -9.45 1.68 2.51
N LEU A 169 -9.00 1.10 1.40
CA LEU A 169 -9.53 1.40 0.06
C LEU A 169 -11.02 1.09 -0.12
N PRO A 170 -11.59 -0.01 0.42
CA PRO A 170 -13.03 -0.26 0.28
C PRO A 170 -13.89 0.82 0.94
N ASN A 171 -13.34 1.50 1.96
CA ASN A 171 -14.02 2.58 2.67
C ASN A 171 -13.75 3.96 2.06
N LYS A 172 -13.13 4.08 0.88
CA LYS A 172 -12.79 5.37 0.26
C LYS A 172 -13.95 6.35 0.10
N ALA A 173 -15.18 5.82 -0.08
CA ALA A 173 -16.39 6.64 -0.18
C ALA A 173 -16.94 7.08 1.19
N ASN A 174 -16.59 6.36 2.27
CA ASN A 174 -16.98 6.69 3.63
C ASN A 174 -15.91 7.56 4.30
N SER A 175 -16.04 8.86 4.10
CA SER A 175 -15.08 9.84 4.62
C SER A 175 -14.91 9.77 6.15
N THR A 176 -15.96 9.45 6.90
CA THR A 176 -15.88 9.36 8.37
C THR A 176 -14.99 8.21 8.83
N VAL A 177 -15.09 7.05 8.18
CA VAL A 177 -14.25 5.88 8.51
C VAL A 177 -12.79 6.16 8.16
N VAL A 178 -12.53 6.68 6.97
CA VAL A 178 -11.19 7.08 6.52
C VAL A 178 -10.55 8.07 7.49
N GLN A 179 -11.27 9.16 7.82
CA GLN A 179 -10.77 10.15 8.76
C GLN A 179 -10.49 9.55 10.14
N SER A 180 -11.36 8.67 10.63
CA SER A 180 -11.16 8.00 11.93
C SER A 180 -9.90 7.12 11.95
N MET A 181 -9.65 6.40 10.85
CA MET A 181 -8.44 5.59 10.69
C MET A 181 -7.18 6.47 10.61
N ASP A 182 -7.25 7.57 9.86
CA ASP A 182 -6.15 8.55 9.78
C ASP A 182 -5.83 9.15 11.15
N TYR A 183 -6.85 9.55 11.92
CA TYR A 183 -6.65 10.10 13.26
C TYR A 183 -5.97 9.10 14.19
N LEU A 184 -6.34 7.83 14.12
CA LEU A 184 -5.73 6.78 14.94
C LEU A 184 -4.25 6.59 14.58
N LEU A 185 -3.94 6.41 13.29
CA LEU A 185 -2.56 6.18 12.84
C LEU A 185 -1.68 7.41 13.06
N TRP A 186 -2.22 8.61 12.83
CA TRP A 186 -1.54 9.86 13.14
C TRP A 186 -1.29 10.00 14.64
N ALA A 187 -2.25 9.67 15.49
CA ALA A 187 -2.08 9.74 16.95
C ALA A 187 -1.02 8.75 17.46
N LEU A 188 -0.93 7.55 16.88
CA LEU A 188 0.13 6.59 17.19
C LEU A 188 1.51 7.13 16.80
N ALA A 189 1.65 7.63 15.57
CA ALA A 189 2.89 8.26 15.10
C ALA A 189 3.29 9.46 15.97
N GLN A 190 2.31 10.28 16.36
CA GLN A 190 2.57 11.45 17.20
C GLN A 190 2.95 11.06 18.63
N ALA A 191 2.32 10.04 19.20
CA ALA A 191 2.65 9.51 20.51
C ALA A 191 4.06 8.91 20.52
N GLU A 192 4.46 8.24 19.44
CA GLU A 192 5.82 7.76 19.26
C GLU A 192 6.82 8.91 19.26
N LEU A 193 6.63 9.92 18.40
CA LEU A 193 7.49 11.10 18.32
C LEU A 193 7.59 11.85 19.66
N ASN A 194 6.51 11.84 20.46
CA ASN A 194 6.50 12.46 21.78
C ASN A 194 7.34 11.74 22.83
N ASN A 195 7.62 10.45 22.65
CA ASN A 195 8.28 9.61 23.66
C ASN A 195 9.59 8.98 23.16
N ILE A 196 9.94 9.17 21.88
CA ILE A 196 11.17 8.63 21.30
C ILE A 196 12.41 9.19 21.99
N ASN A 197 13.36 8.31 22.26
CA ASN A 197 14.69 8.60 22.76
C ASN A 197 15.67 7.56 22.18
N PRO A 198 16.99 7.78 22.28
CA PRO A 198 17.97 6.85 21.72
C PRO A 198 17.87 5.42 22.28
N ASP A 199 17.37 5.26 23.50
CA ASP A 199 17.28 3.96 24.18
C ASP A 199 16.05 3.14 23.75
N ASN A 200 14.99 3.80 23.26
CA ASN A 200 13.71 3.16 22.93
C ASN A 200 13.34 3.20 21.44
N GLN A 201 14.17 3.82 20.60
CA GLN A 201 13.91 3.94 19.17
C GLN A 201 13.71 2.57 18.50
N GLU A 202 14.58 1.60 18.79
CA GLU A 202 14.47 0.23 18.25
C GLU A 202 13.19 -0.48 18.76
N ALA A 203 12.78 -0.21 20.01
CA ALA A 203 11.55 -0.78 20.55
C ALA A 203 10.30 -0.26 19.84
N PHE A 204 10.27 1.02 19.45
CA PHE A 204 9.18 1.57 18.65
C PHE A 204 9.16 1.02 17.22
N GLU A 205 10.32 0.76 16.64
CA GLU A 205 10.43 0.10 15.35
C GLU A 205 9.88 -1.32 15.38
N GLU A 206 10.29 -2.14 16.35
CA GLU A 206 9.75 -3.50 16.51
C GLU A 206 8.24 -3.45 16.79
N PHE A 207 7.76 -2.47 17.56
CA PHE A 207 6.33 -2.25 17.78
C PHE A 207 5.57 -2.02 16.46
N ARG A 208 6.07 -1.15 15.56
CA ARG A 208 5.45 -0.95 14.25
C ARG A 208 5.44 -2.23 13.42
N ILE A 209 6.54 -2.99 13.44
CA ILE A 209 6.67 -4.26 12.72
C ILE A 209 5.67 -5.28 13.25
N GLU A 210 5.57 -5.45 14.56
CA GLU A 210 4.68 -6.42 15.20
C GLU A 210 3.21 -6.11 14.89
N VAL A 211 2.79 -4.85 15.10
CA VAL A 211 1.41 -4.44 14.82
C VAL A 211 1.08 -4.64 13.34
N SER A 212 1.98 -4.22 12.43
CA SER A 212 1.76 -4.37 10.99
C SER A 212 1.66 -5.85 10.59
N ARG A 213 2.52 -6.71 11.16
CA ARG A 213 2.48 -8.16 10.93
C ARG A 213 1.18 -8.78 11.42
N ASN A 214 0.67 -8.36 12.57
CA ASN A 214 -0.61 -8.83 13.11
C ASN A 214 -1.77 -8.36 12.24
N LEU A 215 -1.80 -7.09 11.84
CA LEU A 215 -2.82 -6.56 10.93
C LEU A 215 -2.84 -7.31 9.60
N LYS A 216 -1.67 -7.63 9.03
CA LYS A 216 -1.56 -8.43 7.81
C LYS A 216 -2.22 -9.80 7.94
N LYS A 217 -2.12 -10.45 9.11
CA LYS A 217 -2.79 -11.73 9.38
C LYS A 217 -4.30 -11.54 9.55
N LEU A 218 -4.73 -10.52 10.29
CA LEU A 218 -6.15 -10.25 10.56
C LEU A 218 -6.94 -9.91 9.30
N VAL A 219 -6.32 -9.23 8.33
CA VAL A 219 -6.97 -8.89 7.07
C VAL A 219 -6.84 -9.98 5.99
N ALA A 220 -6.19 -11.11 6.30
CA ALA A 220 -5.97 -12.17 5.30
C ALA A 220 -7.29 -12.66 4.71
N ASP A 221 -8.30 -12.88 5.57
CA ASP A 221 -9.61 -13.41 5.22
C ASP A 221 -10.59 -12.34 4.68
N LEU A 222 -10.22 -11.05 4.73
CA LEU A 222 -11.04 -10.00 4.16
C LEU A 222 -11.02 -10.08 2.63
N PRO A 223 -12.15 -9.78 1.97
CA PRO A 223 -12.24 -9.77 0.52
C PRO A 223 -11.23 -8.77 -0.06
N ASP A 224 -10.63 -9.13 -1.18
CA ASP A 224 -9.85 -8.17 -1.95
C ASP A 224 -10.76 -7.05 -2.47
N PRO A 225 -10.23 -5.82 -2.61
CA PRO A 225 -11.02 -4.72 -3.12
C PRO A 225 -11.64 -5.10 -4.47
N VAL A 226 -12.96 -4.98 -4.58
CA VAL A 226 -13.67 -5.07 -5.85
C VAL A 226 -13.29 -3.84 -6.68
N ASP A 227 -12.63 -4.06 -7.81
CA ASP A 227 -12.43 -3.04 -8.83
C ASP A 227 -13.81 -2.66 -9.39
N ASN A 228 -14.41 -1.62 -8.82
CA ASN A 228 -15.48 -0.90 -9.50
C ASN A 228 -14.83 -0.04 -10.59
N GLU A 229 -14.51 -0.65 -11.72
CA GLU A 229 -14.10 0.04 -12.96
C GLU A 229 -15.29 0.68 -13.71
N ASP A 230 -16.50 0.69 -13.15
CA ASP A 230 -17.67 1.33 -13.77
C ASP A 230 -18.17 2.53 -12.94
N SER A 231 -17.65 3.72 -13.23
CA SER A 231 -18.30 5.03 -13.01
C SER A 231 -17.67 6.09 -13.91
#